data_AF-A0A917CE84-F1
#
_entry.id   AF-A0A917CE84-F1
#
_cell.length_a   1.000
_cell.length_b   1.000
_cell.length_c   1.000
_cell.angle_alpha   90.00
_cell.angle_beta   90.00
_cell.angle_gamma   90.00
#
_symmetry.space_group_name_H-M   'P 1'
#
loop_
_entity.id
_entity.type
_entity.pdbx_description
1 polymer ?
#
loop_
_entity_poly.entity_id
_entity_poly.type
_entity_poly.pdbx_seq_one_letter_code
_entity_poly.pdbx_strand_id
1 'polypeptide(L)'
;MRTGEGAPAAPGPFDPDAYRAGLRGELFWMAADQTVAFDDILRMPIRDRPAFQDRVLAYLQTIHALAPEAPLSRVEDAFDGLLADLRRAGEDTDRLLLWLGAQEDYPGEDRLGVGALAAWRDAFWRWTAGTAALPRELVPVALLETYRAEVAAPREALFVRSREARGRFLSCPESRSSRDNLLWGIYFSGVETDPTTLFRPLVDNRLHRQWWRRHRLSLTPPARAALFDALVETIQRHGDPQVQDWSCVQPIDDALRVDDIPDFDRYARAAQDVRSAGPSIP
;
A
#
# COMPACT_ATOMS: atom_id res chain seq x y z
N MET A 1 2.58 39.20 22.28
CA MET A 1 3.69 38.24 22.42
C MET A 1 3.09 36.86 22.61
N ARG A 2 3.05 36.02 21.56
CA ARG A 2 2.75 34.59 21.69
C ARG A 2 4.09 33.86 21.57
N THR A 3 4.42 33.14 22.63
CA THR A 3 5.65 32.37 22.80
C THR A 3 5.57 31.07 21.99
N GLY A 4 6.58 30.88 21.14
CA GLY A 4 7.10 29.60 20.66
C GLY A 4 6.12 28.47 20.39
N GLU A 5 5.61 28.39 19.15
CA GLU A 5 5.24 27.11 18.57
C GLU A 5 6.52 26.29 18.40
N GLY A 6 6.68 25.28 19.25
CA GLY A 6 7.74 24.29 19.10
C GLY A 6 7.57 23.60 17.75
N ALA A 7 8.67 23.52 16.98
CA ALA A 7 8.72 22.68 15.80
C ALA A 7 8.18 21.29 16.16
N PRO A 8 7.36 20.65 15.30
CA PRO A 8 6.90 19.29 15.55
C PRO A 8 8.13 18.42 15.81
N ALA A 9 8.09 17.67 16.91
CA ALA A 9 9.16 16.76 17.28
C ALA A 9 9.48 15.88 16.07
N ALA A 10 10.78 15.71 15.77
CA ALA A 10 11.19 14.78 14.75
C ALA A 10 10.53 13.42 15.04
N PRO A 11 9.95 12.74 14.04
CA PRO A 11 9.33 11.44 14.25
C PRO A 11 10.34 10.54 14.97
N GLY A 12 9.90 9.91 16.05
CA GLY A 12 10.73 9.03 16.86
C GLY A 12 11.33 7.88 16.04
N PRO A 13 12.31 7.14 16.58
CA PRO A 13 12.82 5.95 15.91
C PRO A 13 11.66 4.99 15.63
N PHE A 14 11.61 4.50 14.38
CA PHE A 14 10.58 3.59 13.91
C PHE A 14 10.61 2.26 14.69
N ASP A 15 9.42 1.75 15.04
CA ASP A 15 9.23 0.49 15.76
C ASP A 15 8.54 -0.57 14.86
N PRO A 16 9.27 -1.59 14.36
CA PRO A 16 8.70 -2.69 13.58
C PRO A 16 7.63 -3.50 14.31
N ASP A 17 7.68 -3.54 15.65
CA ASP A 17 6.75 -4.34 16.45
C ASP A 17 5.33 -3.74 16.45
N ALA A 18 5.20 -2.42 16.25
CA ALA A 18 3.91 -1.74 16.13
C ALA A 18 3.09 -2.24 14.92
N TYR A 19 3.75 -2.65 13.83
CA TYR A 19 3.12 -3.14 12.60
C TYR A 19 2.87 -4.65 12.64
N ARG A 20 3.44 -5.32 13.64
CA ARG A 20 3.39 -6.78 13.75
C ARG A 20 1.96 -7.29 13.94
N ALA A 21 1.07 -6.52 14.55
CA ALA A 21 -0.31 -6.94 14.83
C ALA A 21 -1.20 -6.94 13.58
N GLY A 22 -1.08 -5.93 12.72
CA GLY A 22 -1.85 -5.81 11.49
C GLY A 22 -1.51 -6.87 10.44
N LEU A 23 -0.23 -7.21 10.36
CA LEU A 23 0.29 -8.11 9.32
C LEU A 23 -0.01 -9.59 9.55
N ARG A 24 -0.44 -10.00 10.75
CA ARG A 24 -0.68 -11.42 11.10
C ARG A 24 -1.82 -12.03 10.29
N GLY A 25 -2.81 -11.23 9.93
CA GLY A 25 -4.03 -11.68 9.24
C GLY A 25 -3.99 -11.61 7.72
N GLU A 26 -3.07 -10.83 7.15
CA GLU A 26 -3.17 -10.42 5.74
C GLU A 26 -2.15 -11.09 4.81
N LEU A 27 -1.28 -11.98 5.29
CA LEU A 27 -0.23 -12.57 4.44
C LEU A 27 -0.75 -13.50 3.32
N PHE A 28 -2.04 -13.86 3.31
CA PHE A 28 -2.62 -14.76 2.30
C PHE A 28 -2.41 -14.25 0.88
N TRP A 29 -2.44 -12.93 0.65
CA TRP A 29 -2.18 -12.40 -0.68
C TRP A 29 -0.72 -12.62 -1.06
N MET A 30 0.25 -12.50 -0.14
CA MET A 30 1.68 -12.72 -0.42
C MET A 30 2.03 -14.15 -0.83
N ALA A 31 1.24 -15.13 -0.38
CA ALA A 31 1.38 -16.52 -0.81
C ALA A 31 0.77 -16.78 -2.19
N ALA A 32 -0.10 -15.91 -2.71
CA ALA A 32 -0.77 -16.12 -3.99
C ALA A 32 0.18 -15.94 -5.17
N ASP A 33 0.05 -16.77 -6.19
CA ASP A 33 0.85 -16.64 -7.43
C ASP A 33 0.48 -15.37 -8.20
N GLN A 34 -0.74 -14.87 -8.00
CA GLN A 34 -1.20 -13.60 -8.56
C GLN A 34 -0.37 -12.40 -8.11
N THR A 35 0.38 -12.48 -7.00
CA THR A 35 1.26 -11.37 -6.56
C THR A 35 2.39 -11.07 -7.51
N VAL A 36 2.82 -12.05 -8.30
CA VAL A 36 3.87 -11.86 -9.32
C VAL A 36 3.46 -10.80 -10.34
N ALA A 37 2.15 -10.64 -10.61
CA ALA A 37 1.63 -9.60 -11.51
C ALA A 37 1.95 -8.16 -11.04
N PHE A 38 2.33 -8.01 -9.77
CA PHE A 38 2.58 -6.73 -9.10
C PHE A 38 4.04 -6.52 -8.74
N ASP A 39 4.92 -7.50 -8.99
CA ASP A 39 6.30 -7.49 -8.48
C ASP A 39 7.17 -6.35 -8.97
N ASP A 40 7.01 -5.96 -10.23
CA ASP A 40 7.72 -4.82 -10.83
C ASP A 40 7.38 -3.50 -10.12
N ILE A 41 6.12 -3.40 -9.69
CA ILE A 41 5.59 -2.25 -8.96
C ILE A 41 5.98 -2.34 -7.49
N LEU A 42 5.93 -3.53 -6.88
CA LEU A 42 6.14 -3.78 -5.45
C LEU A 42 7.62 -3.83 -5.04
N ARG A 43 8.50 -4.31 -5.92
CA ARG A 43 9.93 -4.47 -5.62
C ARG A 43 10.16 -5.13 -4.24
N MET A 44 9.39 -6.19 -3.97
CA MET A 44 9.37 -6.86 -2.66
C MET A 44 10.81 -7.26 -2.25
N PRO A 45 11.23 -7.00 -1.00
CA PRO A 45 12.59 -7.29 -0.53
C PRO A 45 12.78 -8.77 -0.17
N ILE A 46 12.23 -9.68 -0.98
CA ILE A 46 12.29 -11.13 -0.77
C ILE A 46 13.52 -11.68 -1.50
N ARG A 47 14.30 -12.53 -0.83
CA ARG A 47 15.46 -13.21 -1.41
C ARG A 47 15.03 -14.38 -2.30
N ASP A 48 14.22 -15.30 -1.77
CA ASP A 48 13.73 -16.49 -2.48
C ASP A 48 12.21 -16.58 -2.41
N ARG A 49 11.55 -16.26 -3.53
CA ARG A 49 10.09 -16.16 -3.58
C ARG A 49 9.36 -17.50 -3.40
N PRO A 50 9.66 -18.56 -4.16
CA PRO A 50 9.04 -19.85 -3.93
C PRO A 50 9.15 -20.29 -2.47
N ALA A 51 10.35 -20.18 -1.89
CA ALA A 51 10.59 -20.60 -0.52
C ALA A 51 9.89 -19.68 0.51
N PHE A 52 9.74 -18.39 0.21
CA PHE A 52 8.95 -17.45 1.01
C PHE A 52 7.46 -17.82 0.99
N GLN A 53 6.89 -18.02 -0.22
CA GLN A 53 5.48 -18.35 -0.40
C GLN A 53 5.11 -19.65 0.30
N ASP A 54 5.96 -20.69 0.22
CA ASP A 54 5.71 -21.97 0.88
C ASP A 54 5.69 -21.85 2.41
N ARG A 55 6.56 -21.01 2.98
CA ARG A 55 6.57 -20.72 4.44
C ARG A 55 5.34 -19.95 4.87
N VAL A 56 4.95 -18.92 4.12
CA VAL A 56 3.72 -18.18 4.39
C VAL A 56 2.51 -19.11 4.29
N LEU A 57 2.46 -19.98 3.29
CA LEU A 57 1.38 -20.95 3.15
C LEU A 57 1.30 -21.93 4.33
N ALA A 58 2.44 -22.42 4.82
CA ALA A 58 2.50 -23.29 6.00
C ALA A 58 2.00 -22.57 7.26
N TYR A 59 2.34 -21.29 7.44
CA TYR A 59 1.78 -20.45 8.49
C TYR A 59 0.26 -20.33 8.37
N LEU A 60 -0.25 -20.04 7.17
CA LEU A 60 -1.69 -19.89 6.91
C LEU A 60 -2.47 -21.18 7.19
N GLN A 61 -1.92 -22.34 6.83
CA GLN A 61 -2.49 -23.64 7.17
C GLN A 61 -2.50 -23.88 8.68
N THR A 62 -1.43 -23.48 9.38
CA THR A 62 -1.33 -23.60 10.83
C THR A 62 -2.41 -22.79 11.54
N ILE A 63 -2.59 -21.52 11.16
CA ILE A 63 -3.62 -20.67 11.77
C ILE A 63 -5.04 -21.14 11.41
N HIS A 64 -5.26 -21.66 10.20
CA HIS A 64 -6.56 -22.17 9.78
C HIS A 64 -6.97 -23.44 10.54
N ALA A 65 -5.99 -24.24 10.97
CA ALA A 65 -6.22 -25.45 11.76
C ALA A 65 -6.50 -25.16 13.24
N LEU A 66 -6.32 -23.92 13.71
CA LEU A 66 -6.67 -23.54 15.08
C LEU A 66 -8.20 -23.54 15.25
N ALA A 67 -8.67 -23.98 16.42
CA ALA A 67 -10.08 -23.88 16.76
C ALA A 67 -10.51 -22.39 16.82
N PRO A 68 -11.77 -22.04 16.49
CA PRO A 68 -12.24 -20.65 16.53
C PRO A 68 -12.04 -19.94 17.89
N GLU A 69 -12.09 -20.71 18.97
CA GLU A 69 -11.89 -20.28 20.36
C GLU A 69 -10.42 -20.30 20.82
N ALA A 70 -9.48 -20.60 19.94
CA ALA A 70 -8.06 -20.61 20.29
C ALA A 70 -7.60 -19.22 20.78
N PRO A 71 -6.75 -19.15 21.83
CA PRO A 71 -6.21 -17.89 22.31
C PRO A 71 -5.42 -17.17 21.22
N LEU A 72 -5.52 -15.83 21.17
CA LEU A 72 -4.76 -15.00 20.22
C LEU A 72 -3.26 -15.28 20.28
N SER A 73 -2.72 -15.60 21.46
CA SER A 73 -1.31 -15.95 21.64
C SER A 73 -0.85 -17.12 20.77
N ARG A 74 -1.74 -18.05 20.39
CA ARG A 74 -1.39 -19.15 19.46
C ARG A 74 -1.11 -18.64 18.05
N VAL A 75 -1.85 -17.62 17.61
CA VAL A 75 -1.61 -16.95 16.32
C VAL A 75 -0.29 -16.17 16.39
N GLU A 76 -0.03 -15.52 17.53
CA GLU A 76 1.23 -14.79 17.78
C GLU A 76 2.44 -15.71 17.72
N ASP A 77 2.38 -16.86 18.42
CA ASP A 77 3.43 -17.88 18.43
C ASP A 77 3.69 -18.43 17.02
N ALA A 78 2.62 -18.71 16.25
CA ALA A 78 2.75 -19.19 14.87
C ALA A 78 3.41 -18.14 13.96
N PHE A 79 3.06 -16.87 14.15
CA PHE A 79 3.66 -15.77 13.40
C PHE A 79 5.14 -15.55 13.78
N ASP A 80 5.49 -15.65 15.07
CA ASP A 80 6.88 -15.65 15.51
C ASP A 80 7.68 -16.79 14.87
N GLY A 81 7.07 -17.98 14.82
CA GLY A 81 7.63 -19.14 14.13
C GLY A 81 7.95 -18.85 12.66
N LEU A 82 6.98 -18.28 11.93
CA LEU A 82 7.16 -17.85 10.54
C LEU A 82 8.33 -16.87 10.39
N LEU A 83 8.38 -15.81 11.21
CA LEU A 83 9.46 -14.83 11.14
C LEU A 83 10.83 -15.48 11.44
N ALA A 84 10.89 -16.36 12.44
CA ALA A 84 12.12 -17.10 12.74
C ALA A 84 12.55 -18.03 11.59
N ASP A 85 11.61 -18.71 10.93
CA ASP A 85 11.87 -19.55 9.75
C ASP A 85 12.40 -18.72 8.57
N LEU A 86 11.81 -17.54 8.33
CA LEU A 86 12.25 -16.60 7.30
C LEU A 86 13.66 -16.08 7.57
N ARG A 87 13.96 -15.65 8.82
CA ARG A 87 15.32 -15.23 9.21
C ARG A 87 16.34 -16.34 9.01
N ARG A 88 16.01 -17.58 9.41
CA ARG A 88 16.89 -18.74 9.21
C ARG A 88 17.15 -19.04 7.73
N ALA A 89 16.20 -18.70 6.85
CA ALA A 89 16.37 -18.79 5.40
C ALA A 89 17.19 -17.64 4.80
N GLY A 90 17.62 -16.67 5.60
CA GLY A 90 18.39 -15.51 5.17
C GLY A 90 17.53 -14.35 4.64
N GLU A 91 16.22 -14.35 4.92
CA GLU A 91 15.36 -13.19 4.68
C GLU A 91 15.57 -12.12 5.76
N ASP A 92 15.55 -10.85 5.35
CA ASP A 92 15.56 -9.71 6.27
C ASP A 92 14.13 -9.40 6.71
N THR A 93 13.71 -10.00 7.83
CA THR A 93 12.33 -9.89 8.33
C THR A 93 11.98 -8.49 8.80
N ASP A 94 12.93 -7.76 9.36
CA ASP A 94 12.66 -6.42 9.91
C ASP A 94 12.37 -5.46 8.75
N ARG A 95 13.14 -5.61 7.67
CA ARG A 95 12.88 -4.92 6.42
C ARG A 95 11.58 -5.35 5.75
N LEU A 96 11.24 -6.64 5.80
CA LEU A 96 9.96 -7.12 5.27
C LEU A 96 8.79 -6.48 6.03
N LEU A 97 8.84 -6.45 7.35
CA LEU A 97 7.82 -5.80 8.20
C LEU A 97 7.74 -4.30 7.91
N LEU A 98 8.87 -3.62 7.72
CA LEU A 98 8.95 -2.22 7.28
C LEU A 98 8.31 -1.99 5.91
N TRP A 99 8.60 -2.86 4.95
CA TRP A 99 8.05 -2.81 3.61
C TRP A 99 6.53 -3.02 3.64
N LEU A 100 6.06 -3.96 4.47
CA LEU A 100 4.65 -4.25 4.68
C LEU A 100 3.92 -3.10 5.40
N GLY A 101 4.49 -2.54 6.46
CA GLY A 101 3.94 -1.36 7.15
C GLY A 101 3.88 -0.13 6.25
N ALA A 102 4.78 -0.01 5.26
CA ALA A 102 4.70 1.02 4.24
C ALA A 102 3.59 0.79 3.19
N GLN A 103 3.01 -0.42 3.13
CA GLN A 103 1.81 -0.73 2.34
C GLN A 103 0.51 -0.52 3.10
N GLU A 104 0.54 -0.54 4.43
CA GLU A 104 -0.67 -0.44 5.24
C GLU A 104 -1.43 0.87 4.99
N ASP A 105 -2.75 0.69 4.86
CA ASP A 105 -3.73 1.75 4.99
C ASP A 105 -4.90 1.10 5.71
N TYR A 106 -4.82 1.05 7.03
CA TYR A 106 -5.74 0.22 7.81
C TYR A 106 -7.18 0.75 7.68
N PRO A 107 -8.13 -0.06 7.16
CA PRO A 107 -9.54 0.25 7.25
C PRO A 107 -9.99 -0.08 8.67
N GLY A 108 -9.80 0.86 9.59
CA GLY A 108 -10.12 0.65 11.01
C GLY A 108 -9.79 1.80 11.96
N GLU A 109 -9.04 2.80 11.51
CA GLU A 109 -8.87 4.06 12.24
C GLU A 109 -9.77 5.14 11.64
N ASP A 110 -11.05 5.10 12.02
CA ASP A 110 -11.92 6.27 12.07
C ASP A 110 -11.07 7.52 12.47
N ARG A 111 -10.98 8.61 11.71
CA ARG A 111 -12.12 9.33 11.11
C ARG A 111 -11.83 10.20 9.88
N LEU A 112 -10.67 10.13 9.23
CA LEU A 112 -10.32 11.17 8.24
C LEU A 112 -9.50 10.68 7.02
N GLY A 113 -8.78 9.56 7.11
CA GLY A 113 -7.78 9.16 6.11
C GLY A 113 -8.33 8.57 4.81
N VAL A 114 -9.26 7.60 4.85
CA VAL A 114 -9.72 6.91 3.62
C VAL A 114 -10.55 7.84 2.74
N GLY A 115 -11.46 8.63 3.34
CA GLY A 115 -12.27 9.61 2.64
C GLY A 115 -11.45 10.76 2.06
N ALA A 116 -10.52 11.34 2.84
CA ALA A 116 -9.70 12.45 2.36
C ALA A 116 -8.70 12.01 1.28
N LEU A 117 -8.07 10.84 1.46
CA LEU A 117 -7.22 10.24 0.44
C LEU A 117 -7.98 10.02 -0.87
N ALA A 118 -9.17 9.42 -0.80
CA ALA A 118 -10.01 9.19 -1.97
C ALA A 118 -10.41 10.50 -2.67
N ALA A 119 -10.73 11.56 -1.91
CA ALA A 119 -11.04 12.87 -2.46
C ALA A 119 -9.87 13.46 -3.26
N TRP A 120 -8.66 13.41 -2.71
CA TRP A 120 -7.46 13.85 -3.42
C TRP A 120 -7.20 13.02 -4.68
N ARG A 121 -7.36 11.69 -4.61
CA ARG A 121 -7.21 10.81 -5.79
C ARG A 121 -8.16 11.18 -6.92
N ASP A 122 -9.44 11.34 -6.59
CA ASP A 122 -10.47 11.70 -7.56
C ASP A 122 -10.14 13.05 -8.19
N ALA A 123 -9.74 14.03 -7.39
CA ALA A 123 -9.34 15.35 -7.88
C ALA A 123 -8.15 15.28 -8.84
N PHE A 124 -7.06 14.61 -8.47
CA PHE A 124 -5.91 14.45 -9.37
C PHE A 124 -6.26 13.67 -10.64
N TRP A 125 -7.08 12.63 -10.54
CA TRP A 125 -7.58 11.91 -11.72
C TRP A 125 -8.36 12.85 -12.65
N ARG A 126 -9.28 13.66 -12.13
CA ARG A 126 -10.05 14.62 -12.93
C ARG A 126 -9.18 15.71 -13.54
N TRP A 127 -8.24 16.28 -12.79
CA TRP A 127 -7.33 17.31 -13.29
C TRP A 127 -6.44 16.76 -14.41
N THR A 128 -5.95 15.54 -14.26
CA THR A 128 -5.11 14.91 -15.27
C THR A 128 -5.90 14.46 -16.50
N ALA A 129 -7.15 14.05 -16.34
CA ALA A 129 -8.09 13.75 -17.42
C ALA A 129 -8.68 15.00 -18.09
N GLY A 130 -8.51 16.18 -17.50
CA GLY A 130 -9.08 17.44 -18.00
C GLY A 130 -10.59 17.56 -17.78
N THR A 131 -11.17 16.75 -16.89
CA THR A 131 -12.60 16.78 -16.54
C THR A 131 -12.92 17.72 -15.39
N ALA A 132 -11.89 18.28 -14.73
CA ALA A 132 -11.99 19.38 -13.76
C ALA A 132 -10.87 20.39 -14.01
N ALA A 133 -11.14 21.66 -13.70
CA ALA A 133 -10.15 22.73 -13.84
C ALA A 133 -9.14 22.71 -12.67
N LEU A 134 -7.92 23.13 -12.97
CA LEU A 134 -6.87 23.39 -11.98
C LEU A 134 -6.29 24.79 -12.27
N PRO A 135 -6.08 25.65 -11.26
CA PRO A 135 -5.50 26.98 -11.45
C PRO A 135 -4.02 26.88 -11.82
N ARG A 136 -3.75 26.80 -13.13
CA ARG A 136 -2.40 26.55 -13.70
C ARG A 136 -1.42 27.69 -13.47
N GLU A 137 -1.93 28.87 -13.18
CA GLU A 137 -1.16 30.06 -12.83
C GLU A 137 -0.49 29.96 -11.46
N LEU A 138 -1.02 29.12 -10.56
CA LEU A 138 -0.48 28.91 -9.20
C LEU A 138 0.07 27.50 -9.00
N VAL A 139 -0.43 26.51 -9.73
CA VAL A 139 0.00 25.12 -9.60
C VAL A 139 0.91 24.72 -10.77
N PRO A 140 2.17 24.32 -10.51
CA PRO A 140 3.11 23.95 -11.57
C PRO A 140 2.57 22.82 -12.45
N VAL A 141 2.58 23.02 -13.77
CA VAL A 141 2.18 21.99 -14.77
C VAL A 141 2.98 20.69 -14.57
N ALA A 142 4.26 20.81 -14.22
CA ALA A 142 5.14 19.69 -13.93
C ALA A 142 4.62 18.76 -12.82
N LEU A 143 3.82 19.26 -11.87
CA LEU A 143 3.21 18.43 -10.82
C LEU A 143 2.22 17.43 -11.41
N LEU A 144 1.38 17.85 -12.37
CA LEU A 144 0.44 16.96 -13.03
C LEU A 144 1.14 15.99 -13.98
N GLU A 145 2.21 16.42 -14.65
CA GLU A 145 3.01 15.55 -15.52
C GLU A 145 3.70 14.43 -14.74
N THR A 146 4.32 14.76 -13.60
CA THR A 146 4.91 13.76 -12.69
C THR A 146 3.85 12.84 -12.11
N TYR A 147 2.67 13.35 -11.73
CA TYR A 147 1.57 12.50 -11.28
C TYR A 147 1.13 11.50 -12.36
N ARG A 148 0.97 11.96 -13.61
CA ARG A 148 0.59 11.07 -14.73
C ARG A 148 1.61 9.95 -14.91
N ALA A 149 2.90 10.30 -14.92
CA ALA A 149 3.98 9.36 -15.17
C ALA A 149 4.20 8.37 -14.01
N GLU A 150 4.10 8.84 -12.76
CA GLU A 150 4.53 8.08 -11.59
C GLU A 150 3.37 7.44 -10.82
N VAL A 151 2.14 7.90 -11.01
CA VAL A 151 0.95 7.41 -10.31
C VAL A 151 -0.08 6.88 -11.30
N ALA A 152 -0.60 7.74 -12.18
CA ALA A 152 -1.76 7.39 -13.01
C ALA A 152 -1.45 6.24 -13.99
N ALA A 153 -0.34 6.33 -14.74
CA ALA A 153 0.04 5.30 -15.69
C ALA A 153 0.39 3.95 -15.01
N PRO A 154 1.20 3.91 -13.93
CA PRO A 154 1.42 2.67 -13.18
C PRO A 154 0.14 2.08 -12.59
N ARG A 155 -0.77 2.91 -12.10
CA ARG A 155 -2.07 2.48 -11.56
C ARG A 155 -2.97 1.88 -12.64
N GLU A 156 -2.99 2.46 -13.83
CA GLU A 156 -3.75 1.90 -14.96
C GLU A 156 -3.17 0.56 -15.42
N ALA A 157 -1.84 0.49 -15.54
CA ALA A 157 -1.15 -0.77 -15.86
C ALA A 157 -1.46 -1.86 -14.82
N LEU A 158 -1.45 -1.49 -13.53
CA LEU A 158 -1.86 -2.36 -12.44
C LEU A 158 -3.31 -2.83 -12.60
N PHE A 159 -4.25 -1.92 -12.86
CA PHE A 159 -5.67 -2.24 -13.03
C PHE A 159 -5.89 -3.27 -14.14
N VAL A 160 -5.27 -3.09 -15.31
CA VAL A 160 -5.37 -4.01 -16.45
C VAL A 160 -4.87 -5.41 -16.05
N ARG A 161 -3.69 -5.50 -15.45
CA ARG A 161 -3.11 -6.77 -14.99
C ARG A 161 -3.95 -7.45 -13.92
N SER A 162 -4.44 -6.70 -12.94
CA SER A 162 -5.34 -7.21 -11.89
C SER A 162 -6.62 -7.77 -12.49
N ARG A 163 -7.22 -7.09 -13.48
CA ARG A 163 -8.44 -7.56 -14.15
C ARG A 163 -8.22 -8.89 -14.88
N GLU A 164 -7.10 -9.03 -15.58
CA GLU A 164 -6.73 -10.29 -16.26
C GLU A 164 -6.46 -11.43 -15.25
N ALA A 165 -5.71 -11.14 -14.20
CA ALA A 165 -5.43 -12.06 -13.10
C ALA A 165 -6.72 -12.53 -12.41
N ARG A 166 -7.61 -11.59 -12.06
CA ARG A 166 -8.94 -11.88 -11.51
C ARG A 166 -9.75 -12.79 -12.44
N GLY A 167 -9.77 -12.49 -13.73
CA GLY A 167 -10.49 -13.31 -14.72
C GLY A 167 -10.05 -14.77 -14.70
N ARG A 168 -8.73 -15.03 -14.64
CA ARG A 168 -8.17 -16.40 -14.51
C ARG A 168 -8.43 -17.02 -13.14
N PHE A 169 -8.36 -16.22 -12.09
CA PHE A 169 -8.51 -16.70 -10.72
C PHE A 169 -9.96 -17.12 -10.43
N LEU A 170 -10.95 -16.38 -10.94
CA LEU A 170 -12.37 -16.65 -10.70
C LEU A 170 -13.00 -17.59 -11.72
N SER A 171 -12.34 -17.92 -12.84
CA SER A 171 -12.98 -18.69 -13.91
C SER A 171 -13.30 -20.14 -13.54
N CYS A 172 -12.31 -20.92 -13.09
CA CYS A 172 -12.51 -22.31 -12.66
C CYS A 172 -11.33 -22.84 -11.82
N PRO A 173 -11.46 -23.99 -11.14
CA PRO A 173 -10.34 -24.62 -10.44
C PRO A 173 -9.14 -24.95 -11.33
N GLU A 174 -9.37 -25.36 -12.58
CA GLU A 174 -8.32 -25.79 -13.50
C GLU A 174 -7.46 -24.63 -14.01
N SER A 175 -7.97 -23.39 -13.95
CA SER A 175 -7.21 -22.19 -14.36
C SER A 175 -6.35 -21.61 -13.23
N ARG A 176 -6.48 -22.12 -12.00
CA ARG A 176 -5.68 -21.74 -10.84
C ARG A 176 -4.53 -22.72 -10.62
N SER A 177 -3.40 -22.24 -10.11
CA SER A 177 -2.35 -23.13 -9.63
C SER A 177 -2.84 -23.95 -8.44
N SER A 178 -2.14 -25.04 -8.10
CA SER A 178 -2.46 -25.82 -6.90
C SER A 178 -2.42 -24.97 -5.62
N ARG A 179 -1.51 -23.99 -5.57
CA ARG A 179 -1.39 -23.04 -4.46
C ARG A 179 -2.58 -22.07 -4.41
N ASP A 180 -2.93 -21.47 -5.55
CA ASP A 180 -4.08 -20.57 -5.65
C ASP A 180 -5.41 -21.30 -5.38
N ASN A 181 -5.53 -22.58 -5.73
CA ASN A 181 -6.69 -23.41 -5.37
C ASN A 181 -6.81 -23.68 -3.87
N LEU A 182 -5.67 -23.90 -3.19
CA LEU A 182 -5.66 -24.02 -1.74
C LEU A 182 -6.08 -22.71 -1.08
N LEU A 183 -5.50 -21.59 -1.50
CA LEU A 183 -5.87 -20.27 -1.01
C LEU A 183 -7.34 -19.95 -1.28
N TRP A 184 -7.87 -20.36 -2.44
CA TRP A 184 -9.29 -20.25 -2.78
C TRP A 184 -10.18 -20.92 -1.73
N GLY A 185 -9.88 -22.18 -1.39
CA GLY A 185 -10.63 -22.94 -0.41
C GLY A 185 -10.64 -22.29 0.98
N ILE A 186 -9.50 -21.73 1.41
CA ILE A 186 -9.34 -21.20 2.77
C ILE A 186 -9.88 -19.77 2.91
N TYR A 187 -9.64 -18.89 1.94
CA TYR A 187 -9.80 -17.44 2.10
C TYR A 187 -10.78 -16.78 1.13
N PHE A 188 -10.93 -17.29 -0.08
CA PHE A 188 -11.58 -16.54 -1.16
C PHE A 188 -12.95 -17.08 -1.59
N SER A 189 -13.20 -18.38 -1.41
CA SER A 189 -14.42 -19.05 -1.88
C SER A 189 -15.70 -18.52 -1.22
N GLY A 190 -15.67 -18.22 0.08
CA GLY A 190 -16.84 -17.75 0.84
C GLY A 190 -17.29 -16.32 0.51
N VAL A 191 -16.43 -15.51 -0.10
CA VAL A 191 -16.69 -14.10 -0.44
C VAL A 191 -16.54 -13.81 -1.94
N GLU A 192 -16.32 -14.85 -2.75
CA GLU A 192 -16.11 -14.79 -4.22
C GLU A 192 -15.16 -13.66 -4.66
N THR A 193 -14.06 -13.49 -3.94
CA THR A 193 -13.05 -12.46 -4.22
C THR A 193 -11.74 -13.05 -4.70
N ASP A 194 -10.78 -12.20 -5.05
CA ASP A 194 -9.48 -12.60 -5.55
C ASP A 194 -8.35 -11.79 -4.87
N PRO A 195 -7.11 -12.30 -4.85
CA PRO A 195 -5.99 -11.62 -4.20
C PRO A 195 -5.78 -10.18 -4.70
N THR A 196 -6.05 -9.91 -5.97
CA THR A 196 -5.83 -8.59 -6.57
C THR A 196 -6.84 -7.56 -6.09
N THR A 197 -8.06 -7.99 -5.77
CA THR A 197 -9.11 -7.11 -5.21
C THR A 197 -8.73 -6.59 -3.84
N LEU A 198 -8.17 -7.45 -2.98
CA LEU A 198 -7.75 -7.07 -1.63
C LEU A 198 -6.45 -6.26 -1.64
N PHE A 199 -5.54 -6.57 -2.56
CA PHE A 199 -4.20 -5.99 -2.54
C PHE A 199 -4.05 -4.69 -3.36
N ARG A 200 -4.77 -4.53 -4.47
CA ARG A 200 -4.67 -3.36 -5.36
C ARG A 200 -4.80 -2.01 -4.63
N PRO A 201 -5.74 -1.83 -3.68
CA PRO A 201 -5.85 -0.57 -2.93
C PRO A 201 -4.55 -0.18 -2.20
N LEU A 202 -3.83 -1.15 -1.62
CA LEU A 202 -2.58 -0.90 -0.90
C LEU A 202 -1.49 -0.33 -1.83
N VAL A 203 -1.40 -0.89 -3.05
CA VAL A 203 -0.47 -0.41 -4.07
C VAL A 203 -0.84 1.00 -4.53
N ASP A 204 -2.13 1.27 -4.70
CA ASP A 204 -2.65 2.59 -5.08
C ASP A 204 -2.30 3.65 -4.01
N ASN A 205 -2.54 3.31 -2.73
CA ASN A 205 -2.17 4.13 -1.57
C ASN A 205 -0.70 4.48 -1.57
N ARG A 206 0.14 3.48 -1.73
CA ARG A 206 1.58 3.66 -1.77
C ARG A 206 2.03 4.54 -2.92
N LEU A 207 1.53 4.33 -4.15
CA LEU A 207 1.92 5.15 -5.31
C LEU A 207 1.69 6.65 -5.04
N HIS A 208 0.52 6.99 -4.50
CA HIS A 208 0.18 8.36 -4.14
C HIS A 208 1.09 8.94 -3.06
N ARG A 209 1.31 8.19 -1.98
CA ARG A 209 2.18 8.61 -0.86
C ARG A 209 3.62 8.85 -1.32
N GLN A 210 4.17 7.94 -2.11
CA GLN A 210 5.56 8.01 -2.58
C GLN A 210 5.77 9.12 -3.61
N TRP A 211 4.80 9.34 -4.50
CA TRP A 211 4.81 10.49 -5.38
C TRP A 211 4.77 11.78 -4.55
N TRP A 212 3.81 11.91 -3.64
CA TRP A 212 3.67 13.14 -2.86
C TRP A 212 4.89 13.42 -1.98
N ARG A 213 5.45 12.41 -1.30
CA ARG A 213 6.68 12.56 -0.51
C ARG A 213 7.83 13.15 -1.34
N ARG A 214 7.98 12.73 -2.59
CA ARG A 214 9.04 13.20 -3.50
C ARG A 214 8.81 14.62 -4.01
N HIS A 215 7.56 15.00 -4.27
CA HIS A 215 7.25 16.25 -4.97
C HIS A 215 6.70 17.37 -4.06
N ARG A 216 6.20 17.06 -2.86
CA ARG A 216 5.55 18.06 -1.98
C ARG A 216 6.46 19.25 -1.65
N LEU A 217 7.77 19.03 -1.54
CA LEU A 217 8.74 20.06 -1.16
C LEU A 217 9.05 21.04 -2.30
N SER A 218 8.70 20.71 -3.55
CA SER A 218 8.86 21.64 -4.67
C SER A 218 7.72 22.66 -4.76
N LEU A 219 6.68 22.54 -3.94
CA LEU A 219 5.51 23.42 -3.94
C LEU A 219 5.64 24.50 -2.87
N THR A 220 5.43 25.75 -3.29
CA THR A 220 5.36 26.88 -2.38
C THR A 220 4.08 26.83 -1.54
N PRO A 221 4.02 27.48 -0.37
CA PRO A 221 2.79 27.55 0.42
C PRO A 221 1.57 28.09 -0.36
N PRO A 222 1.69 29.15 -1.20
CA PRO A 222 0.58 29.59 -2.06
C PRO A 222 0.13 28.53 -3.07
N ALA A 223 1.06 27.77 -3.67
CA ALA A 223 0.71 26.70 -4.60
C ALA A 223 -0.06 25.56 -3.90
N ARG A 224 0.32 25.23 -2.66
CA ARG A 224 -0.39 24.23 -1.83
C ARG A 224 -1.80 24.70 -1.45
N ALA A 225 -1.96 25.98 -1.10
CA ALA A 225 -3.27 26.56 -0.82
C ALA A 225 -4.17 26.52 -2.07
N ALA A 226 -3.64 26.91 -3.23
CA ALA A 226 -4.37 26.86 -4.50
C ALA A 226 -4.79 25.43 -4.88
N LEU A 227 -3.95 24.42 -4.61
CA LEU A 227 -4.29 23.01 -4.78
C LEU A 227 -5.47 22.59 -3.90
N PHE A 228 -5.48 23.04 -2.64
CA PHE A 228 -6.56 22.73 -1.70
C PHE A 228 -7.88 23.40 -2.09
N ASP A 229 -7.84 24.67 -2.50
CA ASP A 229 -9.03 25.37 -2.99
C ASP A 229 -9.59 24.70 -4.25
N ALA A 230 -8.72 24.25 -5.15
CA ALA A 230 -9.12 23.48 -6.34
C ALA A 230 -9.74 22.13 -5.98
N LEU A 231 -9.27 21.45 -4.91
CA LEU A 231 -9.91 20.23 -4.40
C LEU A 231 -11.33 20.54 -3.94
N VAL A 232 -11.50 21.58 -3.12
CA VAL A 232 -12.81 22.02 -2.61
C VAL A 232 -13.77 22.28 -3.76
N GLU A 233 -13.34 23.05 -4.76
CA GLU A 233 -14.14 23.35 -5.96
C GLU A 233 -14.48 22.08 -6.75
N THR A 234 -13.54 21.14 -6.86
CA THR A 234 -13.75 19.87 -7.55
C THR A 234 -14.81 19.02 -6.84
N ILE A 235 -14.74 18.91 -5.52
CA ILE A 235 -15.73 18.18 -4.71
C ILE A 235 -17.10 18.84 -4.84
N GLN A 236 -17.18 20.18 -4.73
CA GLN A 236 -18.45 20.91 -4.84
C GLN A 236 -19.14 20.69 -6.18
N ARG A 237 -18.38 20.68 -7.27
CA ARG A 237 -18.94 20.60 -8.64
C ARG A 237 -19.12 19.18 -9.15
N HIS A 238 -18.28 18.25 -8.71
CA HIS A 238 -18.18 16.92 -9.32
C HIS A 238 -18.27 15.77 -8.31
N GLY A 239 -18.26 16.06 -7.01
CA GLY A 239 -18.47 15.07 -5.97
C GLY A 239 -19.91 14.55 -5.96
N ASP A 240 -20.08 13.31 -5.52
CA ASP A 240 -21.41 12.72 -5.35
C ASP A 240 -22.17 13.43 -4.22
N PRO A 241 -23.30 14.12 -4.52
CA PRO A 241 -24.05 14.88 -3.52
C PRO A 241 -24.57 14.02 -2.35
N GLN A 242 -24.74 12.71 -2.53
CA GLN A 242 -25.18 11.78 -1.49
C GLN A 242 -24.04 11.32 -0.58
N VAL A 243 -22.78 11.58 -0.98
CA VAL A 243 -21.55 11.12 -0.32
C VAL A 243 -20.63 12.29 0.05
N GLN A 244 -21.06 13.55 -0.15
CA GLN A 244 -20.30 14.76 0.20
C GLN A 244 -20.15 14.91 1.72
N ASP A 245 -19.23 14.15 2.30
CA ASP A 245 -18.74 14.36 3.65
C ASP A 245 -17.59 15.36 3.62
N TRP A 246 -17.85 16.55 4.16
CA TRP A 246 -16.87 17.63 4.28
C TRP A 246 -15.72 17.28 5.23
N SER A 247 -15.86 16.25 6.07
CA SER A 247 -14.74 15.71 6.87
C SER A 247 -13.60 15.17 5.99
N CYS A 248 -13.90 14.80 4.74
CA CYS A 248 -12.92 14.35 3.75
C CYS A 248 -12.09 15.50 3.14
N VAL A 249 -12.39 16.76 3.43
CA VAL A 249 -11.69 17.91 2.85
C VAL A 249 -10.52 18.29 3.74
N GLN A 250 -9.35 17.75 3.44
CA GLN A 250 -8.15 17.93 4.27
C GLN A 250 -6.94 18.36 3.46
N PRO A 251 -5.97 19.05 4.07
CA PRO A 251 -4.67 19.26 3.45
C PRO A 251 -4.07 17.93 2.98
N ILE A 252 -3.45 17.94 1.82
CA ILE A 252 -2.90 16.73 1.18
C ILE A 252 -1.84 16.02 2.03
N ASP A 253 -1.05 16.75 2.83
CA ASP A 253 -0.08 16.14 3.75
C ASP A 253 -0.77 15.27 4.81
N ASP A 254 -1.87 15.77 5.38
CA ASP A 254 -2.68 15.06 6.38
C ASP A 254 -3.45 13.90 5.73
N ALA A 255 -4.02 14.12 4.55
CA ALA A 255 -4.76 13.09 3.82
C ALA A 255 -3.87 11.91 3.40
N LEU A 256 -2.63 12.17 2.99
CA LEU A 256 -1.71 11.13 2.55
C LEU A 256 -0.91 10.52 3.70
N ARG A 257 -0.86 11.16 4.88
CA ARG A 257 -0.14 10.70 6.09
C ARG A 257 1.31 10.30 5.79
N VAL A 258 1.96 11.06 4.91
CA VAL A 258 3.29 10.75 4.38
C VAL A 258 4.41 10.82 5.42
N ASP A 259 4.18 11.36 6.61
CA ASP A 259 5.18 11.33 7.69
C ASP A 259 4.88 10.26 8.75
N ASP A 260 3.67 9.70 8.76
CA ASP A 260 3.25 8.66 9.71
C ASP A 260 3.64 7.24 9.25
N ILE A 261 4.01 7.09 7.98
CA ILE A 261 4.18 5.79 7.32
C ILE A 261 5.62 5.65 6.82
N PRO A 262 6.24 4.45 6.91
CA PRO A 262 7.63 4.28 6.50
C PRO A 262 7.90 4.59 5.03
N ASP A 263 9.17 4.87 4.73
CA ASP A 263 9.58 5.12 3.36
C ASP A 263 9.72 3.87 2.51
N PHE A 264 8.62 3.49 1.85
CA PHE A 264 8.59 2.39 0.90
C PHE A 264 9.77 2.40 -0.08
N ASP A 265 10.06 3.52 -0.75
CA ASP A 265 11.11 3.56 -1.77
C ASP A 265 12.49 3.26 -1.17
N ARG A 266 12.76 3.76 0.05
CA ARG A 266 13.96 3.44 0.81
C ARG A 266 14.08 1.94 1.08
N TYR A 267 12.99 1.30 1.53
CA TYR A 267 12.98 -0.13 1.88
C TYR A 267 12.77 -1.06 0.69
N ALA A 268 12.36 -0.55 -0.47
CA ALA A 268 12.26 -1.29 -1.73
C ALA A 268 13.60 -1.28 -2.50
N ARG A 269 14.29 -0.13 -2.57
CA ARG A 269 15.51 0.04 -3.40
C ARG A 269 16.75 -0.65 -2.85
N ALA A 270 16.95 -0.68 -1.53
CA ALA A 270 18.11 -1.33 -0.90
C ALA A 270 18.23 -2.85 -1.15
N ALA A 271 17.30 -3.47 -1.91
CA ALA A 271 17.26 -4.92 -2.21
C ALA A 271 17.91 -5.20 -3.56
N GLN A 272 17.90 -4.20 -4.44
CA GLN A 272 18.59 -4.25 -5.72
C GLN A 272 20.10 -4.13 -5.49
N ASP A 273 20.54 -3.29 -4.55
CA ASP A 273 21.97 -3.11 -4.24
C ASP A 273 22.61 -4.37 -3.63
N VAL A 274 21.87 -5.14 -2.81
CA VAL A 274 22.35 -6.42 -2.24
C VAL A 274 22.37 -7.56 -3.28
N ARG A 275 21.48 -7.53 -4.29
CA ARG A 275 21.55 -8.49 -5.42
C ARG A 275 22.63 -8.14 -6.44
N SER A 276 22.99 -6.85 -6.54
CA SER A 276 24.03 -6.35 -7.44
C SER A 276 25.43 -6.48 -6.84
N ALA A 277 25.53 -6.39 -5.51
CA ALA A 277 26.72 -6.78 -4.75
C ALA A 277 26.76 -8.31 -4.63
N GLY A 278 27.23 -8.99 -5.68
CA GLY A 278 27.57 -10.41 -5.60
C GLY A 278 28.51 -10.70 -4.42
N PRO A 279 28.64 -11.98 -4.00
CA PRO A 279 29.50 -12.32 -2.87
C PRO A 279 30.91 -11.79 -3.14
N SER A 280 31.35 -10.84 -2.31
CA SER A 280 32.75 -10.48 -2.21
C SER A 280 33.44 -11.68 -1.58
N ILE A 281 34.05 -12.52 -2.43
CA ILE A 281 34.87 -13.63 -1.97
C ILE A 281 36.15 -13.01 -1.39
N PRO A 282 36.47 -13.23 -0.10
CA PRO A 282 37.80 -12.94 0.42
C PRO A 282 38.86 -13.87 -0.16
#